data_AF-A0A661WJ58-F1
#
_entry.id   AF-A0A661WJ58-F1
#
_cell.length_a   1.000
_cell.length_b   1.000
_cell.length_c   1.000
_cell.angle_alpha   90.00
_cell.angle_beta   90.00
_cell.angle_gamma   90.00
#
_symmetry.space_group_name_H-M   'P 1'
#
loop_
_entity.id
_entity.type
_entity.pdbx_description
1 polymer ?
#
loop_
_entity_poly.entity_id
_entity_poly.type
_entity_poly.pdbx_seq_one_letter_code
_entity_poly.pdbx_strand_id
1 'polypeptide(L)'
;MMNDELRNILESSPAKMQALFSCQYAGITTLDLAIQEVRSEQLRDRSIRSGLAWLAAPPLNTFQPALKVAQPRLLGCTGRPENVYLLTEFGAEVLNELLNGLRIKAPSPRNELDLTHRYLCLKVFERARSGEMEAKIEYSLENHAQKVRADVFLEQAGLHIAVEVEQKLPRKNLNRAVRKFVNWKRYIEESGQSGQWRIYLLFNVRKRERRTVIRSWQEALHKAEQEVGILPFSVLYFTSSDLLGKSSLSQTLIEAEFLDKLDEELDKPDVEITEEKPEVLPNYISPKLYTDFDMAMDRVRNAKPDQGFFPLIELASLIHQASFSAGSPTITRAVFPWASIWLMRRYLDDPWMEPVKTKLREEFKKMRKRNLGVIMLRETMTGLIWDTLLFHHGLGRGGALRAVFQVPDFQDLTSDFRVEVLISNGVQGIRRAEQTRALSWFLSSLYLYREKLGLTTPKGEQR
;
A
#
# COMPACT_ATOMS: atom_id res chain seq x y z
N MET A 1 12.62 5.78 37.27
CA MET A 1 13.89 5.56 38.02
C MET A 1 14.35 4.13 37.77
N MET A 2 15.49 3.94 37.10
CA MET A 2 16.01 2.61 36.74
C MET A 2 16.42 1.84 38.00
N ASN A 3 15.89 0.62 38.16
CA ASN A 3 16.32 -0.29 39.22
C ASN A 3 17.75 -0.81 38.91
N ASP A 4 18.60 -0.94 39.93
CA ASP A 4 19.97 -1.47 39.84
C ASP A 4 20.04 -2.83 39.14
N GLU A 5 19.02 -3.67 39.31
CA GLU A 5 18.93 -4.96 38.62
C GLU A 5 18.84 -4.80 37.09
N LEU A 6 18.04 -3.85 36.60
CA LEU A 6 17.95 -3.55 35.17
C LEU A 6 19.26 -2.96 34.65
N ARG A 7 19.87 -2.06 35.41
CA ARG A 7 21.18 -1.47 35.09
C ARG A 7 22.22 -2.57 34.91
N ASN A 8 22.33 -3.49 35.86
CA ASN A 8 23.25 -4.63 35.80
C ASN A 8 22.98 -5.54 34.59
N ILE A 9 21.71 -5.78 34.23
CA ILE A 9 21.34 -6.59 33.06
C ILE A 9 21.72 -5.90 31.74
N LEU A 10 21.55 -4.57 31.66
CA LEU A 10 21.92 -3.80 30.47
C LEU A 10 23.43 -3.70 30.33
N GLU A 11 24.15 -3.41 31.42
CA GLU A 11 25.61 -3.31 31.45
C GLU A 11 26.29 -4.66 31.15
N SER A 12 25.71 -5.77 31.61
CA SER A 12 26.19 -7.12 31.29
C SER A 12 25.81 -7.60 29.88
N SER A 13 24.98 -6.86 29.14
CA SER A 13 24.50 -7.23 27.81
C SER A 13 24.71 -6.12 26.78
N PRO A 14 25.89 -6.05 26.13
CA PRO A 14 26.19 -5.07 25.09
C PRO A 14 25.13 -5.02 23.99
N ALA A 15 24.56 -6.17 23.60
CA ALA A 15 23.51 -6.23 22.58
C ALA A 15 22.21 -5.51 22.98
N LYS A 16 21.77 -5.64 24.25
CA LYS A 16 20.57 -4.94 24.74
C LYS A 16 20.83 -3.44 24.88
N MET A 17 22.00 -3.09 25.42
CA MET A 17 22.39 -1.70 25.59
C MET A 17 22.46 -0.97 24.24
N GLN A 18 23.11 -1.57 23.24
CA GLN A 18 23.21 -0.97 21.89
C GLN A 18 21.86 -0.91 21.17
N ALA A 19 21.03 -1.95 21.31
CA ALA A 19 19.66 -1.92 20.80
C ALA A 19 18.86 -0.75 21.40
N LEU A 20 18.99 -0.49 22.70
CA LEU A 20 18.33 0.64 23.36
C LEU A 20 18.92 1.98 22.91
N PHE A 21 20.26 2.11 22.84
CA PHE A 21 20.92 3.33 22.37
C PHE A 21 20.57 3.70 20.93
N SER A 22 20.30 2.73 20.07
CA SER A 22 19.87 3.02 18.68
C SER A 22 18.55 3.81 18.61
N CYS A 23 17.76 3.86 19.70
CA CYS A 23 16.56 4.69 19.79
C CYS A 23 16.85 6.17 20.09
N GLN A 24 18.11 6.58 20.33
CA GLN A 24 18.44 7.94 20.79
C GLN A 24 18.05 9.06 19.82
N TYR A 25 17.91 8.75 18.53
CA TYR A 25 17.70 9.75 17.48
C TYR A 25 16.27 10.28 17.43
N ALA A 26 15.28 9.40 17.56
CA ALA A 26 13.85 9.76 17.43
C ALA A 26 12.93 8.91 18.30
N GLY A 27 13.49 8.20 19.29
CA GLY A 27 12.78 7.25 20.15
C GLY A 27 12.26 6.01 19.42
N ILE A 28 12.76 5.75 18.21
CA ILE A 28 12.36 4.66 17.32
C ILE A 28 13.60 4.03 16.70
N THR A 29 13.59 2.71 16.51
CA THR A 29 14.69 1.98 15.87
C THR A 29 14.17 0.80 15.03
N THR A 30 15.05 0.30 14.16
CA THR A 30 14.89 -0.92 13.35
C THR A 30 15.98 -1.92 13.74
N LEU A 31 15.87 -3.16 13.26
CA LEU A 31 16.99 -4.10 13.41
C LEU A 31 18.22 -3.57 12.68
N ASP A 32 18.05 -3.04 11.47
CA ASP A 32 19.15 -2.54 10.64
C ASP A 32 19.88 -1.36 11.31
N LEU A 33 19.15 -0.38 11.85
CA LEU A 33 19.76 0.73 12.59
C LEU A 33 20.45 0.24 13.88
N ALA A 34 19.83 -0.67 14.62
CA ALA A 34 20.45 -1.25 15.81
C ALA A 34 21.74 -2.00 15.49
N ILE A 35 21.83 -2.67 14.33
CA ILE A 35 23.06 -3.29 13.83
C ILE A 35 24.10 -2.22 13.46
N GLN A 36 23.71 -1.15 12.76
CA GLN A 36 24.63 -0.08 12.36
C GLN A 36 25.24 0.67 13.54
N GLU A 37 24.49 0.84 14.63
CA GLU A 37 24.98 1.53 15.83
C GLU A 37 25.90 0.64 16.68
N VAL A 38 25.94 -0.67 16.42
CA VAL A 38 26.90 -1.56 17.05
C VAL A 38 28.30 -1.29 16.48
N ARG A 39 29.08 -0.53 17.25
CA ARG A 39 30.49 -0.21 16.97
C ARG A 39 31.47 -1.37 17.19
N SER A 40 30.98 -2.56 17.53
CA SER A 40 31.80 -3.72 17.88
C SER A 40 31.58 -4.85 16.88
N GLU A 41 32.62 -5.23 16.15
CA GLU A 41 32.64 -6.38 15.23
C GLU A 41 32.30 -7.72 15.90
N GLN A 42 32.20 -7.76 17.24
CA GLN A 42 32.02 -8.98 18.02
C GLN A 42 30.55 -9.39 18.20
N LEU A 43 29.58 -8.49 17.97
CA LEU A 43 28.17 -8.79 18.18
C LEU A 43 27.51 -9.30 16.90
N ARG A 44 26.98 -10.52 16.95
CA ARG A 44 26.20 -11.11 15.85
C ARG A 44 24.80 -10.50 15.78
N ASP A 45 24.24 -10.35 14.57
CA ASP A 45 22.87 -9.87 14.32
C ASP A 45 21.80 -10.59 15.16
N ARG A 46 21.99 -11.90 15.38
CA ARG A 46 21.09 -12.73 16.19
C ARG A 46 21.01 -12.22 17.63
N SER A 47 22.12 -11.74 18.20
CA SER A 47 22.19 -11.22 19.55
C SER A 47 21.44 -9.89 19.66
N ILE A 48 21.59 -8.99 18.69
CA ILE A 48 20.86 -7.71 18.65
C ILE A 48 19.37 -7.94 18.48
N ARG A 49 18.97 -8.82 17.55
CA ARG A 49 17.56 -9.21 17.36
C ARG A 49 16.95 -9.77 18.64
N SER A 50 17.69 -10.62 19.35
CA SER A 50 17.25 -11.18 20.63
C SER A 50 17.18 -10.10 21.72
N GLY A 51 18.11 -9.13 21.71
CA GLY A 51 18.09 -7.97 22.59
C GLY A 51 16.86 -7.08 22.38
N LEU A 52 16.54 -6.74 21.13
CA LEU A 52 15.34 -5.99 20.76
C LEU A 52 14.05 -6.73 21.19
N ALA A 53 13.99 -8.04 20.95
CA ALA A 53 12.85 -8.86 21.37
C ALA A 53 12.71 -8.90 22.90
N TRP A 54 13.82 -9.02 23.63
CA TRP A 54 13.83 -9.01 25.10
C TRP A 54 13.42 -7.64 25.66
N LEU A 55 13.88 -6.55 25.08
CA LEU A 55 13.49 -5.19 25.49
C LEU A 55 12.00 -4.91 25.22
N ALA A 56 11.43 -5.54 24.19
CA ALA A 56 10.02 -5.39 23.84
C ALA A 56 9.09 -6.34 24.61
N ALA A 57 9.60 -7.47 25.08
CA ALA A 57 8.87 -8.47 25.83
C ALA A 57 9.81 -9.13 26.87
N PRO A 58 10.19 -8.40 27.93
CA PRO A 58 10.99 -8.97 29.00
C PRO A 58 10.22 -10.11 29.69
N PRO A 59 10.90 -11.08 30.31
CA PRO A 59 10.26 -12.14 31.07
C PRO A 59 9.27 -11.58 32.10
N LEU A 60 8.15 -12.28 32.29
CA LEU A 60 7.06 -11.85 33.17
C LEU A 60 7.61 -11.56 34.58
N ASN A 61 7.20 -10.42 35.14
CA ASN A 61 7.53 -9.91 36.49
C ASN A 61 8.97 -9.39 36.70
N THR A 62 9.82 -9.30 35.68
CA THR A 62 11.16 -8.73 35.86
C THR A 62 11.15 -7.20 35.71
N PHE A 63 10.69 -6.67 34.56
CA PHE A 63 10.60 -5.23 34.30
C PHE A 63 9.47 -4.90 33.33
N GLN A 64 9.08 -3.63 33.25
CA GLN A 64 8.20 -3.15 32.18
C GLN A 64 8.94 -3.20 30.82
N PRO A 65 8.25 -3.44 29.69
CA PRO A 65 8.87 -3.36 28.37
C PRO A 65 9.46 -1.96 28.12
N ALA A 66 10.74 -1.90 27.77
CA ALA A 66 11.39 -0.67 27.34
C ALA A 66 11.02 -0.30 25.90
N LEU A 67 10.64 -1.29 25.09
CA LEU A 67 10.24 -1.11 23.69
C LEU A 67 8.83 -1.62 23.45
N LYS A 68 8.20 -1.08 22.42
CA LYS A 68 6.94 -1.56 21.84
C LYS A 68 7.18 -1.89 20.38
N VAL A 69 6.76 -3.07 19.94
CA VAL A 69 6.84 -3.47 18.53
C VAL A 69 5.64 -2.92 17.77
N ALA A 70 5.91 -2.36 16.60
CA ALA A 70 4.91 -2.00 15.61
C ALA A 70 5.37 -2.44 14.20
N GLN A 71 4.43 -2.46 13.26
CA GLN A 71 4.66 -2.89 11.88
C GLN A 71 4.02 -1.87 10.93
N PRO A 72 4.73 -0.79 10.53
CA PRO A 72 4.18 0.22 9.65
C PRO A 72 3.90 -0.37 8.27
N ARG A 73 2.74 -0.03 7.69
CA ARG A 73 2.42 -0.38 6.31
C ARG A 73 2.85 0.74 5.38
N LEU A 74 3.79 0.43 4.51
CA LEU A 74 4.17 1.30 3.40
C LEU A 74 3.17 1.17 2.26
N LEU A 75 2.80 2.32 1.70
CA LEU A 75 1.98 2.37 0.49
C LEU A 75 2.92 2.26 -0.71
N GLY A 76 2.63 1.33 -1.62
CA GLY A 76 3.44 1.10 -2.82
C GLY A 76 4.48 -0.02 -2.70
N CYS A 77 4.84 -0.44 -1.49
CA CYS A 77 5.77 -1.56 -1.29
C CYS A 77 5.02 -2.90 -1.11
N THR A 78 5.60 -3.99 -1.61
CA THR A 78 5.15 -5.37 -1.36
C THR A 78 6.09 -6.05 -0.37
N GLY A 79 5.55 -6.97 0.44
CA GLY A 79 6.34 -7.75 1.40
C GLY A 79 5.79 -7.71 2.82
N ARG A 80 6.43 -8.46 3.71
CA ARG A 80 6.11 -8.46 5.13
C ARG A 80 6.57 -7.12 5.73
N PRO A 81 5.69 -6.39 6.46
CA PRO A 81 6.11 -5.20 7.18
C PRO A 81 7.28 -5.51 8.13
N GLU A 82 8.27 -4.63 8.15
CA GLU A 82 9.39 -4.72 9.08
C GLU A 82 8.91 -4.46 10.51
N ASN A 83 9.54 -5.13 11.48
CA ASN A 83 9.35 -4.78 12.89
C ASN A 83 10.08 -3.48 13.19
N VAL A 84 9.36 -2.52 13.72
CA VAL A 84 9.87 -1.26 14.22
C VAL A 84 9.67 -1.22 15.73
N TYR A 85 10.69 -0.78 16.46
CA TYR A 85 10.69 -0.76 17.91
C TYR A 85 10.64 0.70 18.38
N LEU A 86 9.64 1.03 19.18
CA LEU A 86 9.42 2.36 19.74
C LEU A 86 9.71 2.34 21.23
N LEU A 87 10.37 3.36 21.76
CA LEU A 87 10.49 3.53 23.21
C LEU A 87 9.10 3.61 23.85
N THR A 88 8.93 2.90 24.95
CA THR A 88 7.86 3.18 25.92
C THR A 88 8.30 4.34 26.81
N GLU A 89 7.38 4.93 27.60
CA GLU A 89 7.75 5.94 28.59
C GLU A 89 8.82 5.41 29.55
N PHE A 90 8.67 4.17 30.00
CA PHE A 90 9.68 3.46 30.79
C PHE A 90 11.03 3.36 30.06
N GLY A 91 11.02 2.94 28.78
CA GLY A 91 12.25 2.86 27.99
C GLY A 91 12.93 4.21 27.78
N ALA A 92 12.16 5.29 27.62
CA ALA A 92 12.68 6.63 27.49
C ALA A 92 13.33 7.12 28.81
N GLU A 93 12.70 6.85 29.96
CA GLU A 93 13.32 7.12 31.28
C GLU A 93 14.66 6.38 31.42
N VAL A 94 14.68 5.08 31.15
CA VAL A 94 15.89 4.25 31.22
C VAL A 94 16.98 4.78 30.30
N LEU A 95 16.64 5.11 29.05
CA LEU A 95 17.59 5.62 28.07
C LEU A 95 18.15 7.00 28.47
N ASN A 96 17.32 7.89 29.04
CA ASN A 96 17.76 9.19 29.52
C ASN A 96 18.68 9.09 30.75
N GLU A 97 18.49 8.09 31.61
CA GLU A 97 19.44 7.83 32.71
C GLU A 97 20.79 7.31 32.21
N LEU A 98 20.82 6.61 31.08
CA LEU A 98 22.05 6.11 30.46
C LEU A 98 22.77 7.17 29.61
N LEU A 99 22.01 8.05 28.95
CA LEU A 99 22.54 9.12 28.09
C LEU A 99 22.62 10.43 28.87
N ASN A 100 23.76 10.67 29.52
CA ASN A 100 24.02 11.93 30.22
C ASN A 100 23.79 13.14 29.30
N GLY A 101 22.76 13.94 29.60
CA GLY A 101 22.50 15.22 28.95
C GLY A 101 21.54 15.19 27.74
N LEU A 102 21.02 14.02 27.35
CA LEU A 102 19.97 13.94 26.32
C LEU A 102 18.59 13.73 26.95
N ARG A 103 17.58 14.41 26.40
CA ARG A 103 16.18 14.24 26.82
C ARG A 103 15.35 13.68 25.67
N ILE A 104 15.36 12.37 25.57
CA ILE A 104 14.59 11.60 24.61
C ILE A 104 13.20 11.35 25.19
N LYS A 105 12.17 11.51 24.35
CA LYS A 105 10.78 11.22 24.70
C LYS A 105 10.34 9.95 24.01
N ALA A 106 9.48 9.18 24.66
CA ALA A 106 8.81 8.08 24.01
C ALA A 106 7.93 8.64 22.87
N PRO A 107 8.06 8.11 21.64
CA PRO A 107 7.19 8.54 20.56
C PRO A 107 5.77 8.05 20.83
N SER A 108 4.79 8.91 20.60
CA SER A 108 3.36 8.58 20.70
C SER A 108 2.69 8.78 19.33
N PRO A 109 2.84 7.81 18.40
CA PRO A 109 2.20 7.90 17.09
C PRO A 109 0.68 7.94 17.25
N ARG A 110 0.04 8.96 16.69
CA ARG A 110 -1.41 9.16 16.82
C ARG A 110 -2.23 8.13 16.04
N ASN A 111 -1.66 7.63 14.94
CA ASN A 111 -2.27 6.66 14.04
C ASN A 111 -1.20 5.96 13.20
N GLU A 112 -1.62 5.03 12.34
CA GLU A 112 -0.73 4.29 11.44
C GLU A 112 0.01 5.19 10.45
N LEU A 113 -0.62 6.28 9.98
CA LEU A 113 0.02 7.24 9.06
C LEU A 113 1.18 7.97 9.74
N ASP A 114 1.00 8.41 10.98
CA ASP A 114 2.03 9.06 11.81
C ASP A 114 3.20 8.09 12.11
N LEU A 115 2.88 6.83 12.41
CA LEU A 115 3.89 5.77 12.57
C LEU A 115 4.69 5.55 11.27
N THR A 116 4.00 5.43 10.14
CA THR A 116 4.64 5.23 8.83
C THR A 116 5.50 6.42 8.43
N HIS A 117 5.07 7.65 8.75
CA HIS A 117 5.86 8.85 8.51
C HIS A 117 7.17 8.82 9.30
N ARG A 118 7.10 8.57 10.62
CA ARG A 118 8.30 8.44 11.48
C ARG A 118 9.24 7.33 11.02
N TYR A 119 8.69 6.19 10.62
CA TYR A 119 9.46 5.08 10.08
C TYR A 119 10.21 5.46 8.79
N LEU A 120 9.59 6.22 7.88
CA LEU A 120 10.28 6.68 6.67
C LEU A 120 11.38 7.70 6.97
N CYS A 121 11.19 8.60 7.94
CA CYS A 121 12.26 9.47 8.42
C CYS A 121 13.45 8.64 8.94
N LEU A 122 13.15 7.61 9.74
CA LEU A 122 14.16 6.68 10.26
C LEU A 122 14.90 5.96 9.12
N LYS A 123 14.19 5.50 8.08
CA LYS A 123 14.82 4.81 6.94
C LYS A 123 15.68 5.73 6.09
N VAL A 124 15.31 6.98 5.89
CA VAL A 124 16.19 7.97 5.24
C VAL A 124 17.46 8.16 6.08
N PHE A 125 17.32 8.33 7.40
CA PHE A 125 18.45 8.47 8.32
C PHE A 125 19.37 7.24 8.31
N GLU A 126 18.82 6.04 8.41
CA GLU A 126 19.56 4.76 8.35
C GLU A 126 20.39 4.64 7.06
N ARG A 127 19.78 4.99 5.91
CA ARG A 127 20.46 4.96 4.61
C ARG A 127 21.50 6.08 4.46
N ALA A 128 21.27 7.24 5.06
CA ALA A 128 22.24 8.33 5.10
C ALA A 128 23.48 7.93 5.91
N ARG A 129 23.28 7.38 7.12
CA ARG A 129 24.34 6.90 8.02
C ARG A 129 25.18 5.80 7.38
N SER A 130 24.54 4.87 6.68
CA SER A 130 25.23 3.81 5.93
C SER A 130 26.13 4.34 4.82
N GLY A 131 25.83 5.53 4.28
CA GLY A 131 26.65 6.25 3.30
C GLY A 131 27.53 7.34 3.91
N GLU A 132 27.76 7.30 5.23
CA GLU A 132 28.58 8.27 5.98
C GLU A 132 28.11 9.73 5.85
N MET A 133 26.84 9.95 5.55
CA MET A 133 26.25 11.29 5.51
C MET A 133 25.86 11.74 6.92
N GLU A 134 26.13 13.00 7.25
CA GLU A 134 25.56 13.62 8.43
C GLU A 134 24.06 13.83 8.24
N ALA A 135 23.27 13.25 9.14
CA ALA A 135 21.82 13.27 9.07
C ALA A 135 21.21 13.65 10.42
N LYS A 136 20.10 14.40 10.40
CA LYS A 136 19.34 14.79 11.59
C LYS A 136 17.85 14.60 11.35
N ILE A 137 17.15 13.88 12.23
CA ILE A 137 15.70 13.65 12.15
C ILE A 137 14.94 14.79 12.85
N GLU A 138 13.81 15.23 12.27
CA GLU A 138 12.94 16.29 12.78
C GLU A 138 13.72 17.60 13.12
N TYR A 139 14.74 17.92 12.32
CA TYR A 139 15.67 19.01 12.60
C TYR A 139 15.02 20.37 12.37
N SER A 140 15.03 21.20 13.42
CA SER A 140 14.53 22.58 13.36
C SER A 140 15.67 23.54 13.01
N LEU A 141 15.47 24.26 11.93
CA LEU A 141 16.33 25.33 11.43
C LEU A 141 15.64 26.66 11.73
N GLU A 142 16.35 27.58 12.36
CA GLU A 142 15.78 28.83 12.85
C GLU A 142 16.75 29.97 12.55
N ASN A 143 16.21 31.05 12.00
CA ASN A 143 16.91 32.32 11.82
C ASN A 143 15.99 33.47 12.26
N HIS A 144 16.44 34.72 12.09
CA HIS A 144 15.67 35.90 12.50
C HIS A 144 14.33 36.06 11.76
N ALA A 145 14.16 35.44 10.59
CA ALA A 145 12.98 35.59 9.76
C ALA A 145 11.94 34.49 9.95
N GLN A 146 12.37 33.24 10.16
CA GLN A 146 11.47 32.09 10.23
C GLN A 146 12.11 30.86 10.89
N LYS A 147 11.24 30.00 11.42
CA LYS A 147 11.57 28.62 11.80
C LYS A 147 11.00 27.63 10.80
N VAL A 148 11.85 26.77 10.26
CA VAL A 148 11.46 25.63 9.41
C VAL A 148 11.93 24.32 10.04
N ARG A 149 11.20 23.23 9.82
CA ARG A 149 11.56 21.92 10.33
C ARG A 149 11.58 20.93 9.17
N ALA A 150 12.76 20.40 8.88
CA ALA A 150 12.92 19.29 7.96
C ALA A 150 12.57 17.97 8.66
N ASP A 151 11.90 17.05 7.99
CA ASP A 151 11.66 15.72 8.54
C ASP A 151 12.96 14.93 8.65
N VAL A 152 13.85 15.03 7.64
CA VAL A 152 15.26 14.66 7.74
C VAL A 152 16.11 15.73 7.06
N PHE A 153 17.13 16.22 7.75
CA PHE A 153 18.12 17.15 7.20
C PHE A 153 19.45 16.43 6.97
N LEU A 154 20.06 16.63 5.81
CA LEU A 154 21.37 16.09 5.45
C LEU A 154 22.29 17.22 5.00
N GLU A 155 23.58 17.05 5.27
CA GLU A 155 24.62 17.93 4.76
C GLU A 155 25.71 17.10 4.06
N GLN A 156 26.01 17.46 2.81
CA GLN A 156 27.02 16.76 2.03
C GLN A 156 27.79 17.74 1.14
N ALA A 157 29.08 17.91 1.38
CA ALA A 157 29.99 18.71 0.54
C ALA A 157 29.45 20.13 0.20
N GLY A 158 28.84 20.81 1.18
CA GLY A 158 28.27 22.16 1.02
C GLY A 158 26.88 22.20 0.36
N LEU A 159 26.26 21.04 0.11
CA LEU A 159 24.86 20.91 -0.31
C LEU A 159 23.99 20.63 0.93
N HIS A 160 23.03 21.52 1.18
CA HIS A 160 22.01 21.34 2.20
C HIS A 160 20.79 20.63 1.61
N ILE A 161 20.41 19.51 2.21
CA ILE A 161 19.32 18.65 1.72
C ILE A 161 18.25 18.53 2.79
N ALA A 162 17.04 18.98 2.48
CA ALA A 162 15.85 18.71 3.29
C ALA A 162 15.04 17.59 2.63
N VAL A 163 14.81 16.50 3.35
CA VAL A 163 13.90 15.43 2.93
C VAL A 163 12.60 15.57 3.72
N GLU A 164 11.48 15.67 3.00
CA GLU A 164 10.14 15.89 3.53
C GLU A 164 9.28 14.66 3.21
N VAL A 165 8.74 13.99 4.23
CA VAL A 165 7.99 12.74 4.05
C VAL A 165 6.52 13.03 3.83
N GLU A 166 6.04 12.73 2.63
CA GLU A 166 4.70 13.10 2.17
C GLU A 166 3.86 11.86 1.83
N GLN A 167 2.62 11.81 2.34
CA GLN A 167 1.74 10.63 2.19
C GLN A 167 0.48 10.90 1.37
N LYS A 168 -0.13 12.09 1.49
CA LYS A 168 -1.26 12.53 0.65
C LYS A 168 -1.43 14.03 0.79
N LEU A 169 -1.66 14.71 -0.34
CA LEU A 169 -2.03 16.13 -0.35
C LEU A 169 -3.46 16.29 -0.87
N PRO A 170 -4.49 16.28 0.00
CA PRO A 170 -5.84 16.66 -0.40
C PRO A 170 -5.86 18.11 -0.91
N ARG A 171 -6.70 18.42 -1.92
CA ARG A 171 -6.84 19.80 -2.46
C ARG A 171 -7.07 20.87 -1.38
N LYS A 172 -7.84 20.56 -0.34
CA LYS A 172 -8.06 21.48 0.80
C LYS A 172 -6.78 21.88 1.55
N ASN A 173 -5.71 21.10 1.41
CA ASN A 173 -4.42 21.33 2.05
C ASN A 173 -3.38 21.93 1.08
N LEU A 174 -3.77 22.31 -0.14
CA LEU A 174 -2.84 22.88 -1.12
C LEU A 174 -2.12 24.13 -0.59
N ASN A 175 -2.85 25.03 0.06
CA ASN A 175 -2.26 26.24 0.66
C ASN A 175 -1.23 25.91 1.75
N ARG A 176 -1.34 24.76 2.43
CA ARG A 176 -0.31 24.31 3.39
C ARG A 176 0.97 23.92 2.67
N ALA A 177 0.88 23.28 1.50
CA ALA A 177 2.03 22.94 0.68
C ALA A 177 2.69 24.20 0.09
N VAL A 178 1.90 25.17 -0.40
CA VAL A 178 2.40 26.49 -0.87
C VAL A 178 3.21 27.16 0.24
N ARG A 179 2.63 27.28 1.44
CA ARG A 179 3.32 27.88 2.61
C ARG A 179 4.59 27.15 2.99
N LYS A 180 4.70 25.83 2.75
CA LYS A 180 5.94 25.07 3.02
C LYS A 180 7.08 25.62 2.15
N PHE A 181 6.86 25.80 0.85
CA PHE A 181 7.87 26.36 -0.06
C PHE A 181 8.19 27.82 0.25
N VAL A 182 7.18 28.64 0.52
CA VAL A 182 7.37 30.05 0.93
C VAL A 182 8.22 30.17 2.19
N ASN A 183 7.96 29.33 3.20
CA ASN A 183 8.72 29.33 4.44
C ASN A 183 10.17 28.88 4.23
N TRP A 184 10.39 27.85 3.40
CA TRP A 184 11.74 27.42 3.03
C TRP A 184 12.51 28.52 2.31
N LYS A 185 11.88 29.22 1.36
CA LYS A 185 12.50 30.37 0.68
C LYS A 185 12.94 31.43 1.68
N ARG A 186 12.02 31.89 2.52
CA ARG A 186 12.29 32.94 3.52
C ARG A 186 13.44 32.52 4.46
N TYR A 187 13.45 31.26 4.89
CA TYR A 187 14.54 30.75 5.71
C TYR A 187 15.88 30.79 4.95
N ILE A 188 15.93 30.27 3.71
CA ILE A 188 17.17 30.15 2.94
C ILE A 188 17.76 31.53 2.61
N GLU A 189 16.94 32.48 2.15
CA GLU A 189 17.40 33.84 1.82
C GLU A 189 18.00 34.58 3.01
N GLU A 190 17.44 34.38 4.20
CA GLU A 190 17.86 35.04 5.44
C GLU A 190 18.90 34.23 6.24
N SER A 191 19.22 33.00 5.81
CA SER A 191 20.18 32.14 6.51
C SER A 191 21.62 32.62 6.38
N GLY A 192 21.94 33.37 5.32
CA GLY A 192 23.32 33.77 4.98
C GLY A 192 24.26 32.60 4.71
N GLN A 193 23.75 31.36 4.65
CA GLN A 193 24.56 30.15 4.45
C GLN A 193 24.98 30.06 2.98
N SER A 194 26.30 29.98 2.75
CA SER A 194 26.86 29.70 1.44
C SER A 194 26.70 28.21 1.12
N GLY A 195 25.65 27.84 0.41
CA GLY A 195 25.40 26.45 0.03
C GLY A 195 24.23 26.34 -0.94
N GLN A 196 24.26 25.30 -1.79
CA GLN A 196 23.09 24.97 -2.59
C GLN A 196 22.05 24.29 -1.72
N TRP A 197 20.78 24.56 -1.98
CA TRP A 197 19.66 23.94 -1.26
C TRP A 197 18.85 23.03 -2.19
N ARG A 198 18.52 21.84 -1.71
CA ARG A 198 17.59 20.92 -2.39
C ARG A 198 16.56 20.39 -1.41
N ILE A 199 15.31 20.41 -1.83
CA ILE A 199 14.19 19.81 -1.10
C ILE A 199 13.75 18.55 -1.83
N TYR A 200 13.79 17.41 -1.16
CA TYR A 200 13.29 16.15 -1.69
C TYR A 200 11.98 15.78 -1.02
N LEU A 201 10.94 15.55 -1.82
CA LEU A 201 9.68 14.99 -1.35
C LEU A 201 9.74 13.47 -1.44
N LEU A 202 9.71 12.80 -0.29
CA LEU A 202 9.60 11.33 -0.20
C LEU A 202 8.13 10.93 -0.18
N PHE A 203 7.61 10.43 -1.30
CA PHE A 203 6.22 10.01 -1.41
C PHE A 203 6.00 8.56 -0.95
N ASN A 204 5.13 8.40 0.05
CA ASN A 204 4.57 7.11 0.44
C ASN A 204 3.10 7.04 0.04
N VAL A 205 2.87 6.74 -1.24
CA VAL A 205 1.56 6.73 -1.91
C VAL A 205 1.37 5.45 -2.71
N ARG A 206 0.12 5.04 -2.96
CA ARG A 206 -0.13 3.92 -3.88
C ARG A 206 0.26 4.33 -5.30
N LYS A 207 0.75 3.38 -6.11
CA LYS A 207 1.15 3.63 -7.52
C LYS A 207 0.08 4.39 -8.32
N ARG A 208 -1.19 4.04 -8.13
CA ARG A 208 -2.35 4.70 -8.78
C ARG A 208 -2.59 6.16 -8.34
N GLU A 209 -2.10 6.56 -7.17
CA GLU A 209 -2.29 7.90 -6.57
C GLU A 209 -1.09 8.82 -6.83
N ARG A 210 0.05 8.25 -7.24
CA ARG A 210 1.32 8.97 -7.44
C ARG A 210 1.16 10.18 -8.35
N ARG A 211 0.55 10.00 -9.54
CA ARG A 211 0.34 11.08 -10.52
C ARG A 211 -0.45 12.25 -9.94
N THR A 212 -1.57 11.97 -9.27
CA THR A 212 -2.41 13.00 -8.66
C THR A 212 -1.69 13.76 -7.54
N VAL A 213 -0.90 13.06 -6.73
CA VAL A 213 -0.14 13.69 -5.63
C VAL A 213 0.97 14.57 -6.18
N ILE A 214 1.74 14.09 -7.16
CA ILE A 214 2.79 14.88 -7.83
C ILE A 214 2.17 16.15 -8.42
N ARG A 215 1.07 16.04 -9.18
CA ARG A 215 0.39 17.21 -9.77
C ARG A 215 -0.06 18.23 -8.72
N SER A 216 -0.53 17.76 -7.57
CA SER A 216 -0.94 18.65 -6.47
C SER A 216 0.26 19.39 -5.87
N TRP A 217 1.43 18.74 -5.79
CA TRP A 217 2.66 19.37 -5.34
C TRP A 217 3.27 20.32 -6.38
N GLN A 218 3.16 19.99 -7.68
CA GLN A 218 3.49 20.89 -8.78
C GLN A 218 2.65 22.16 -8.75
N GLU A 219 1.33 22.03 -8.57
CA GLU A 219 0.43 23.16 -8.42
C GLU A 219 0.83 24.03 -7.21
N ALA A 220 1.21 23.40 -6.09
CA ALA A 220 1.67 24.12 -4.91
C ALA A 220 3.02 24.83 -5.14
N LEU A 221 3.94 24.21 -5.88
CA LEU A 221 5.24 24.79 -6.24
C LEU A 221 5.05 26.03 -7.11
N HIS A 222 4.26 25.90 -8.18
CA HIS A 222 3.95 26.99 -9.09
C HIS A 222 3.26 28.17 -8.38
N LYS A 223 2.29 27.89 -7.49
CA LYS A 223 1.65 28.93 -6.69
C LYS A 223 2.61 29.62 -5.72
N ALA A 224 3.57 28.90 -5.15
CA ALA A 224 4.60 29.52 -4.32
C ALA A 224 5.50 30.44 -5.16
N GLU A 225 5.92 30.01 -6.35
CA GLU A 225 6.70 30.85 -7.28
C GLU A 225 5.93 32.10 -7.72
N GLN A 226 4.62 32.00 -7.93
CA GLN A 226 3.78 33.18 -8.20
C GLN A 226 3.70 34.14 -6.99
N GLU A 227 3.71 33.61 -5.76
CA GLU A 227 3.60 34.42 -4.54
C GLU A 227 4.92 35.14 -4.20
N VAL A 228 6.05 34.46 -4.33
CA VAL A 228 7.34 34.97 -3.85
C VAL A 228 8.41 35.11 -4.94
N GLY A 229 8.14 34.72 -6.19
CA GLY A 229 9.12 34.67 -7.27
C GLY A 229 10.00 33.42 -7.23
N ILE A 230 11.13 33.46 -7.95
CA ILE A 230 12.06 32.34 -8.12
C ILE A 230 12.49 31.77 -6.76
N LEU A 231 12.47 30.45 -6.60
CA LEU A 231 12.88 29.76 -5.37
C LEU A 231 14.40 29.52 -5.38
N PRO A 232 15.12 29.76 -4.27
CA PRO A 232 16.58 29.56 -4.18
C PRO A 232 16.98 28.09 -3.99
N PHE A 233 16.11 27.15 -4.37
CA PHE A 233 16.30 25.71 -4.19
C PHE A 233 15.56 24.94 -5.28
N SER A 234 16.06 23.75 -5.58
CA SER A 234 15.34 22.80 -6.44
C SER A 234 14.46 21.87 -5.62
N VAL A 235 13.30 21.50 -6.16
CA VAL A 235 12.42 20.50 -5.56
C VAL A 235 12.45 19.23 -6.40
N LEU A 236 12.87 18.13 -5.77
CA LEU A 236 12.91 16.80 -6.38
C LEU A 236 12.01 15.86 -5.59
N TYR A 237 11.73 14.68 -6.13
CA TYR A 237 10.94 13.69 -5.44
C TYR A 237 11.37 12.27 -5.76
N PHE A 238 11.12 11.36 -4.82
CA PHE A 238 11.27 9.91 -4.98
C PHE A 238 10.22 9.20 -4.12
N THR A 239 10.02 7.90 -4.33
CA THR A 239 9.04 7.11 -3.59
C THR A 239 9.66 6.26 -2.48
N SER A 240 8.84 5.79 -1.55
CA SER A 240 9.26 4.81 -0.54
C SER A 240 9.81 3.52 -1.17
N SER A 241 9.32 3.14 -2.37
CA SER A 241 9.87 2.01 -3.13
C SER A 241 11.26 2.32 -3.69
N ASP A 242 11.52 3.55 -4.15
CA ASP A 242 12.84 3.96 -4.64
C ASP A 242 13.87 3.94 -3.50
N LEU A 243 13.50 4.49 -2.34
CA LEU A 243 14.34 4.50 -1.14
C LEU A 243 14.76 3.09 -0.71
N LEU A 244 13.81 2.16 -0.71
CA LEU A 244 14.05 0.80 -0.22
C LEU A 244 14.68 -0.12 -1.27
N GLY A 245 14.37 0.10 -2.55
CA GLY A 245 14.82 -0.74 -3.66
C GLY A 245 16.25 -0.45 -4.13
N LYS A 246 16.78 0.75 -3.88
CA LYS A 246 18.14 1.13 -4.30
C LYS A 246 19.20 0.73 -3.25
N SER A 247 20.45 0.63 -3.68
CA SER A 247 21.57 0.20 -2.81
C SER A 247 22.01 1.26 -1.81
N SER A 248 21.83 2.55 -2.12
CA SER A 248 22.26 3.68 -1.27
C SER A 248 21.31 4.87 -1.34
N LEU A 249 21.39 5.75 -0.33
CA LEU A 249 20.69 7.03 -0.37
C LEU A 249 21.21 7.93 -1.48
N SER A 250 22.54 8.00 -1.69
CA SER A 250 23.16 8.80 -2.75
C SER A 250 22.56 8.49 -4.12
N GLN A 251 22.44 7.20 -4.46
CA GLN A 251 21.83 6.78 -5.72
C GLN A 251 20.35 7.20 -5.79
N THR A 252 19.62 7.10 -4.68
CA THR A 252 18.22 7.54 -4.60
C THR A 252 18.09 9.04 -4.87
N LEU A 253 18.99 9.86 -4.31
CA LEU A 253 18.98 11.31 -4.48
C LEU A 253 19.43 11.74 -5.88
N ILE A 254 20.44 11.09 -6.46
CA ILE A 254 20.94 11.40 -7.82
C ILE A 254 19.87 11.10 -8.88
N GLU A 255 19.16 9.98 -8.73
CA GLU A 255 18.14 9.54 -9.68
C GLU A 255 16.73 10.08 -9.36
N ALA A 256 16.61 11.00 -8.38
CA ALA A 256 15.33 11.61 -8.05
C ALA A 256 14.83 12.48 -9.20
N GLU A 257 13.51 12.56 -9.36
CA GLU A 257 12.89 13.31 -10.44
C GLU A 257 12.64 14.75 -10.00
N PHE A 258 12.88 15.72 -10.86
CA PHE A 258 12.49 17.11 -10.58
C PHE A 258 10.97 17.26 -10.55
N LEU A 259 10.48 18.03 -9.58
CA LEU A 259 9.07 18.32 -9.45
C LEU A 259 8.59 19.31 -10.52
N ASP A 260 9.43 20.24 -10.95
CA ASP A 260 9.12 21.33 -11.89
C ASP A 260 8.82 20.89 -13.34
N LYS A 261 9.10 19.64 -13.70
CA LYS A 261 8.69 19.05 -14.98
C LYS A 261 7.17 18.91 -15.01
N LEU A 262 6.48 19.97 -15.41
CA LEU A 262 5.17 19.85 -16.02
C LEU A 262 5.36 18.99 -17.28
N ASP A 263 4.95 17.73 -17.24
CA ASP A 263 4.72 16.99 -18.47
C ASP A 263 3.78 17.86 -19.32
N GLU A 264 4.26 18.41 -20.43
CA GLU A 264 3.46 19.23 -21.35
C GLU A 264 2.28 18.43 -21.96
N GLU A 265 2.21 17.12 -21.71
CA GLU A 265 1.03 16.27 -21.94
C GLU A 265 -0.11 16.46 -20.90
N LEU A 266 0.02 17.35 -19.90
CA LEU A 266 -0.94 17.52 -18.78
C LEU A 266 -2.04 18.57 -18.99
N ASP A 267 -2.13 19.18 -20.18
CA ASP A 267 -3.02 20.33 -20.45
C ASP A 267 -4.33 19.99 -21.19
N LYS A 268 -4.80 18.74 -21.11
CA LYS A 268 -6.18 18.41 -21.51
C LYS A 268 -7.05 18.14 -20.27
N PRO A 269 -8.22 18.81 -20.14
CA PRO A 269 -9.23 18.37 -19.19
C PRO A 269 -9.63 16.94 -19.55
N ASP A 270 -9.97 16.13 -18.54
CA ASP A 270 -10.38 14.72 -18.71
C ASP A 270 -11.47 14.59 -19.78
N VAL A 271 -11.04 14.30 -21.01
CA VAL A 271 -11.87 13.78 -22.10
C VAL A 271 -11.16 12.50 -22.52
N GLU A 272 -11.77 11.38 -22.17
CA GLU A 272 -11.40 10.05 -22.65
C GLU A 272 -11.31 10.06 -24.18
N ILE A 273 -10.11 10.09 -24.76
CA ILE A 273 -9.84 9.44 -26.06
C ILE A 273 -8.47 8.77 -25.98
N THR A 274 -8.51 7.45 -26.14
CA THR A 274 -7.45 6.46 -26.25
C THR A 274 -6.62 6.65 -27.52
N GLU A 275 -5.30 6.75 -27.36
CA GLU A 275 -4.36 6.18 -28.34
C GLU A 275 -3.52 5.12 -27.62
N GLU A 276 -3.61 3.88 -28.13
CA GLU A 276 -3.13 2.65 -27.52
C GLU A 276 -1.59 2.55 -27.52
N LYS A 277 -0.98 2.61 -26.32
CA LYS A 277 0.29 1.91 -26.06
C LYS A 277 -0.03 0.50 -25.55
N PRO A 278 0.68 -0.54 -26.00
CA PRO A 278 0.35 -1.93 -25.70
C PRO A 278 0.34 -2.19 -24.19
N GLU A 279 -0.74 -2.78 -23.72
CA GLU A 279 -0.95 -3.10 -22.31
C GLU A 279 0.17 -4.01 -21.80
N VAL A 280 0.91 -3.57 -20.77
CA VAL A 280 1.91 -4.41 -20.11
C VAL A 280 1.17 -5.46 -19.27
N LEU A 281 1.04 -6.66 -19.84
CA LEU A 281 0.40 -7.80 -19.19
C LEU A 281 1.18 -8.24 -17.94
N PRO A 282 0.51 -8.61 -16.83
CA PRO A 282 1.18 -9.23 -15.69
C PRO A 282 1.95 -10.49 -16.08
N ASN A 283 3.02 -10.82 -15.36
CA ASN A 283 3.85 -12.00 -15.64
C ASN A 283 3.12 -13.36 -15.55
N TYR A 284 1.93 -13.40 -14.96
CA TYR A 284 1.04 -14.57 -14.90
C TYR A 284 -0.05 -14.58 -15.99
N ILE A 285 -0.05 -13.60 -16.90
CA ILE A 285 -0.92 -13.52 -18.07
C ILE A 285 -0.03 -13.63 -19.31
N SER A 286 -0.19 -14.72 -20.07
CA SER A 286 0.50 -14.85 -21.35
C SER A 286 -0.20 -14.02 -22.43
N PRO A 287 0.53 -13.51 -23.43
CA PRO A 287 -0.08 -12.78 -24.56
C PRO A 287 -1.17 -13.59 -25.27
N LYS A 288 -0.98 -14.92 -25.41
CA LYS A 288 -1.97 -15.82 -25.99
C LYS A 288 -3.25 -15.87 -25.15
N LEU A 289 -3.14 -16.06 -23.83
CA LEU A 289 -4.30 -16.10 -22.93
C LEU A 289 -5.08 -14.79 -22.97
N TYR A 290 -4.37 -13.65 -23.02
CA TYR A 290 -4.99 -12.34 -23.15
C TYR A 290 -5.72 -12.16 -24.49
N THR A 291 -5.10 -12.59 -25.60
CA THR A 291 -5.73 -12.56 -26.92
C THR A 291 -6.98 -13.44 -26.97
N ASP A 292 -6.90 -14.66 -26.43
CA ASP A 292 -8.05 -15.57 -26.36
C ASP A 292 -9.18 -14.98 -25.48
N PHE A 293 -8.82 -14.27 -24.41
CA PHE A 293 -9.76 -13.53 -23.55
C PHE A 293 -10.43 -12.37 -24.29
N ASP A 294 -9.68 -11.53 -24.99
CA ASP A 294 -10.25 -10.40 -25.75
C ASP A 294 -11.20 -10.90 -26.85
N MET A 295 -10.85 -11.97 -27.56
CA MET A 295 -11.75 -12.62 -28.52
C MET A 295 -13.02 -13.18 -27.87
N ALA A 296 -12.93 -13.70 -26.64
CA ALA A 296 -14.10 -14.16 -25.90
C ALA A 296 -14.96 -12.99 -25.40
N MET A 297 -14.33 -11.89 -24.96
CA MET A 297 -15.00 -10.64 -24.56
C MET A 297 -15.80 -10.05 -25.71
N ASP A 298 -15.22 -9.96 -26.91
CA ASP A 298 -15.92 -9.46 -28.10
C ASP A 298 -17.10 -10.34 -28.49
N ARG A 299 -16.97 -11.67 -28.37
CA ARG A 299 -18.09 -12.59 -28.63
C ARG A 299 -19.22 -12.43 -27.63
N VAL A 300 -18.92 -12.20 -26.36
CA VAL A 300 -19.93 -11.92 -25.33
C VAL A 300 -20.60 -10.58 -25.56
N ARG A 301 -19.82 -9.53 -25.84
CA ARG A 301 -20.32 -8.16 -26.07
C ARG A 301 -21.26 -8.09 -27.27
N ASN A 302 -20.93 -8.82 -28.35
CA ASN A 302 -21.70 -8.80 -29.59
C ASN A 302 -22.80 -9.87 -29.66
N ALA A 303 -22.97 -10.68 -28.60
CA ALA A 303 -24.01 -11.69 -28.57
C ALA A 303 -25.39 -11.05 -28.47
N LYS A 304 -26.34 -11.54 -29.27
CA LYS A 304 -27.76 -11.20 -29.09
C LYS A 304 -28.28 -11.77 -27.76
N PRO A 305 -29.32 -11.18 -27.15
CA PRO A 305 -29.85 -11.64 -25.86
C PRO A 305 -30.22 -13.13 -25.81
N ASP A 306 -30.69 -13.71 -26.92
CA ASP A 306 -31.02 -15.13 -27.05
C ASP A 306 -29.81 -16.05 -27.29
N GLN A 307 -28.63 -15.47 -27.56
CA GLN A 307 -27.39 -16.17 -27.91
C GLN A 307 -26.29 -16.01 -26.85
N GLY A 308 -26.48 -15.18 -25.83
CA GLY A 308 -25.47 -14.86 -24.80
C GLY A 308 -25.02 -16.06 -23.96
N PHE A 309 -25.77 -17.17 -23.99
CA PHE A 309 -25.49 -18.37 -23.18
C PHE A 309 -24.12 -19.00 -23.48
N PHE A 310 -23.82 -19.30 -24.75
CA PHE A 310 -22.57 -19.97 -25.11
C PHE A 310 -21.34 -19.07 -24.94
N PRO A 311 -21.37 -17.81 -25.41
CA PRO A 311 -20.27 -16.87 -25.21
C PRO A 311 -19.95 -16.66 -23.72
N LEU A 312 -20.96 -16.53 -22.85
CA LEU A 312 -20.71 -16.34 -21.41
C LEU A 312 -20.07 -17.58 -20.78
N ILE A 313 -20.51 -18.78 -21.14
CA ILE A 313 -19.92 -20.02 -20.63
C ILE A 313 -18.48 -20.19 -21.10
N GLU A 314 -18.21 -19.84 -22.35
CA GLU A 314 -16.87 -19.88 -22.92
C GLU A 314 -15.93 -18.90 -22.19
N LEU A 315 -16.37 -17.65 -22.02
CA LEU A 315 -15.63 -16.65 -21.26
C LEU A 315 -15.38 -17.10 -19.81
N ALA A 316 -16.40 -17.62 -19.13
CA ALA A 316 -16.28 -18.12 -17.76
C ALA A 316 -15.30 -19.30 -17.67
N SER A 317 -15.29 -20.19 -18.67
CA SER A 317 -14.38 -21.32 -18.78
C SER A 317 -12.94 -20.87 -19.01
N LEU A 318 -12.73 -19.88 -19.89
CA LEU A 318 -11.41 -19.30 -20.14
C LEU A 318 -10.86 -18.63 -18.87
N ILE A 319 -11.66 -17.78 -18.23
CA ILE A 319 -11.30 -17.12 -16.97
C ILE A 319 -10.95 -18.16 -15.90
N HIS A 320 -11.76 -19.21 -15.72
CA HIS A 320 -11.49 -20.26 -14.75
C HIS A 320 -10.20 -21.03 -15.08
N GLN A 321 -10.03 -21.48 -16.32
CA GLN A 321 -8.85 -22.27 -16.72
C GLN A 321 -7.53 -21.50 -16.59
N ALA A 322 -7.56 -20.16 -16.63
CA ALA A 322 -6.38 -19.32 -16.43
C ALA A 322 -5.61 -19.61 -15.13
N SER A 323 -6.29 -20.04 -14.06
CA SER A 323 -5.65 -20.47 -12.81
C SER A 323 -5.89 -21.94 -12.46
N PHE A 324 -6.88 -22.60 -13.08
CA PHE A 324 -7.28 -23.98 -12.74
C PHE A 324 -6.97 -25.00 -13.87
N SER A 325 -5.94 -24.75 -14.68
CA SER A 325 -5.44 -25.74 -15.63
C SER A 325 -4.78 -26.93 -14.91
N ALA A 326 -4.71 -28.09 -15.58
CA ALA A 326 -4.06 -29.28 -15.04
C ALA A 326 -2.59 -28.98 -14.67
N GLY A 327 -2.18 -29.30 -13.44
CA GLY A 327 -0.84 -29.00 -12.94
C GLY A 327 -0.61 -27.56 -12.47
N SER A 328 -1.63 -26.70 -12.51
CA SER A 328 -1.53 -25.32 -12.03
C SER A 328 -1.15 -25.24 -10.54
N PRO A 329 -0.45 -24.18 -10.11
CA PRO A 329 -0.15 -23.93 -8.69
C PRO A 329 -1.40 -23.82 -7.81
N THR A 330 -2.52 -23.34 -8.37
CA THR A 330 -3.80 -23.26 -7.65
C THR A 330 -4.36 -24.65 -7.35
N ILE A 331 -4.29 -25.61 -8.28
CA ILE A 331 -4.74 -26.98 -8.05
C ILE A 331 -3.74 -27.75 -7.17
N THR A 332 -2.44 -27.62 -7.45
CA THR A 332 -1.40 -28.45 -6.80
C THR A 332 -0.98 -27.95 -5.43
N ARG A 333 -1.13 -26.65 -5.15
CA ARG A 333 -0.60 -25.99 -3.93
C ARG A 333 -1.59 -25.01 -3.30
N ALA A 334 -2.86 -25.00 -3.73
CA ALA A 334 -3.90 -24.09 -3.23
C ALA A 334 -3.52 -22.59 -3.29
N VAL A 335 -2.69 -22.21 -4.27
CA VAL A 335 -2.26 -20.82 -4.47
C VAL A 335 -3.43 -19.97 -4.98
N PHE A 336 -3.51 -18.71 -4.51
CA PHE A 336 -4.53 -17.76 -4.94
C PHE A 336 -4.63 -17.64 -6.49
N PRO A 337 -5.84 -17.68 -7.08
CA PRO A 337 -6.04 -17.75 -8.53
C PRO A 337 -5.85 -16.38 -9.22
N TRP A 338 -4.63 -15.84 -9.19
CA TRP A 338 -4.32 -14.48 -9.66
C TRP A 338 -4.75 -14.19 -11.09
N ALA A 339 -4.49 -15.11 -12.02
CA ALA A 339 -4.81 -14.92 -13.43
C ALA A 339 -6.33 -14.86 -13.65
N SER A 340 -7.09 -15.76 -13.02
CA SER A 340 -8.55 -15.79 -13.13
C SER A 340 -9.18 -14.53 -12.53
N ILE A 341 -8.70 -14.06 -11.38
CA ILE A 341 -9.22 -12.84 -10.73
C ILE A 341 -8.87 -11.59 -11.53
N TRP A 342 -7.69 -11.55 -12.16
CA TRP A 342 -7.29 -10.44 -13.01
C TRP A 342 -8.18 -10.34 -14.26
N LEU A 343 -8.41 -11.46 -14.97
CA LEU A 343 -9.28 -11.49 -16.15
C LEU A 343 -10.75 -11.19 -15.80
N MET A 344 -11.24 -11.74 -14.68
CA MET A 344 -12.60 -11.45 -14.21
C MET A 344 -12.80 -9.98 -13.85
N ARG A 345 -11.76 -9.34 -13.30
CA ARG A 345 -11.78 -7.91 -13.05
C ARG A 345 -11.79 -7.11 -14.36
N ARG A 346 -11.01 -7.50 -15.36
CA ARG A 346 -11.03 -6.87 -16.68
C ARG A 346 -12.39 -6.95 -17.35
N TYR A 347 -13.02 -8.13 -17.29
CA TYR A 347 -14.39 -8.31 -17.73
C TYR A 347 -15.37 -7.34 -17.04
N LEU A 348 -15.28 -7.17 -15.72
CA LEU A 348 -16.13 -6.22 -14.99
C LEU A 348 -15.76 -4.75 -15.23
N ASP A 349 -14.49 -4.45 -15.48
CA ASP A 349 -13.97 -3.10 -15.73
C ASP A 349 -14.22 -2.63 -17.18
N ASP A 350 -14.73 -3.51 -18.07
CA ASP A 350 -15.16 -3.16 -19.41
C ASP A 350 -16.31 -2.13 -19.39
N PRO A 351 -16.29 -1.07 -20.22
CA PRO A 351 -17.33 -0.05 -20.25
C PRO A 351 -18.75 -0.60 -20.43
N TRP A 352 -18.92 -1.68 -21.20
CA TRP A 352 -20.22 -2.31 -21.43
C TRP A 352 -20.79 -2.93 -20.13
N MET A 353 -19.92 -3.38 -19.22
CA MET A 353 -20.29 -3.98 -17.94
C MET A 353 -20.49 -2.96 -16.80
N GLU A 354 -20.25 -1.67 -17.03
CA GLU A 354 -20.30 -0.63 -15.99
C GLU A 354 -21.66 -0.55 -15.26
N PRO A 355 -22.83 -0.70 -15.91
CA PRO A 355 -24.12 -0.73 -15.21
C PRO A 355 -24.22 -1.89 -14.22
N VAL A 356 -23.74 -3.08 -14.60
CA VAL A 356 -23.74 -4.28 -13.76
C VAL A 356 -22.80 -4.09 -12.58
N LYS A 357 -21.59 -3.60 -12.83
CA LYS A 357 -20.57 -3.37 -11.81
C LYS A 357 -20.99 -2.31 -10.80
N THR A 358 -21.63 -1.23 -11.26
CA THR A 358 -22.21 -0.21 -10.38
C THR A 358 -23.27 -0.81 -9.45
N LYS A 359 -24.21 -1.58 -10.01
CA LYS A 359 -25.26 -2.22 -9.22
C LYS A 359 -24.69 -3.22 -8.20
N LEU A 360 -23.72 -4.03 -8.60
CA LEU A 360 -23.01 -4.95 -7.69
C LEU A 360 -22.34 -4.20 -6.53
N ARG A 361 -21.63 -3.10 -6.80
CA ARG A 361 -20.99 -2.26 -5.78
C ARG A 361 -21.99 -1.69 -4.78
N GLU A 362 -23.10 -1.15 -5.27
CA GLU A 362 -24.14 -0.57 -4.42
C GLU A 362 -24.75 -1.61 -3.48
N GLU A 363 -25.13 -2.77 -3.99
CA GLU A 363 -25.73 -3.82 -3.17
C GLU A 363 -24.71 -4.40 -2.19
N PHE A 364 -23.46 -4.68 -2.59
CA PHE A 364 -22.45 -5.13 -1.63
C PHE A 364 -22.13 -4.09 -0.55
N LYS A 365 -22.19 -2.79 -0.88
CA LYS A 365 -22.07 -1.71 0.11
C LYS A 365 -23.24 -1.71 1.10
N LYS A 366 -24.48 -1.98 0.64
CA LYS A 366 -25.66 -2.13 1.51
C LYS A 366 -25.56 -3.39 2.38
N MET A 367 -25.14 -4.52 1.80
CA MET A 367 -24.93 -5.79 2.49
C MET A 367 -23.86 -5.70 3.57
N ARG A 368 -22.83 -4.86 3.40
CA ARG A 368 -21.81 -4.64 4.44
C ARG A 368 -22.34 -3.82 5.63
N LYS A 369 -23.29 -2.91 5.38
CA LYS A 369 -23.88 -2.05 6.43
C LYS A 369 -24.95 -2.76 7.25
N ARG A 370 -25.63 -3.75 6.67
CA ARG A 370 -26.67 -4.53 7.32
C ARG A 370 -26.04 -5.86 7.73
N ASN A 371 -26.12 -6.25 9.01
CA ASN A 371 -25.79 -7.63 9.40
C ASN A 371 -26.88 -8.54 8.84
N LEU A 372 -26.76 -8.92 7.56
CA LEU A 372 -27.76 -9.71 6.86
C LEU A 372 -27.75 -11.15 7.40
N GLY A 373 -28.91 -11.64 7.85
CA GLY A 373 -29.11 -13.07 8.07
C GLY A 373 -29.00 -13.86 6.77
N VAL A 374 -28.80 -15.17 6.88
CA VAL A 374 -28.57 -16.10 5.75
C VAL A 374 -29.65 -16.02 4.67
N ILE A 375 -30.91 -15.88 5.06
CA ILE A 375 -32.04 -15.77 4.12
C ILE A 375 -31.91 -14.50 3.26
N MET A 376 -31.65 -13.34 3.88
CA MET A 376 -31.48 -12.08 3.15
C MET A 376 -30.22 -12.07 2.28
N LEU A 377 -29.13 -12.70 2.75
CA LEU A 377 -27.92 -12.88 1.95
C LEU A 377 -28.22 -13.70 0.68
N ARG A 378 -28.94 -14.81 0.82
CA ARG A 378 -29.38 -15.65 -0.29
C ARG A 378 -30.22 -14.87 -1.29
N GLU A 379 -31.24 -14.17 -0.82
CA GLU A 379 -32.14 -13.38 -1.67
C GLU A 379 -31.39 -12.27 -2.41
N THR A 380 -30.53 -11.53 -1.72
CA THR A 380 -29.75 -10.45 -2.31
C THR A 380 -28.78 -10.98 -3.38
N MET A 381 -28.07 -12.07 -3.08
CA MET A 381 -27.17 -12.71 -4.05
C MET A 381 -27.91 -13.31 -5.24
N THR A 382 -29.11 -13.85 -5.00
CA THR A 382 -30.00 -14.36 -6.06
C THR A 382 -30.38 -13.24 -7.01
N GLY A 383 -30.81 -12.09 -6.49
CA GLY A 383 -31.17 -10.93 -7.30
C GLY A 383 -29.99 -10.34 -8.06
N LEU A 384 -28.82 -10.24 -7.43
CA LEU A 384 -27.61 -9.75 -8.10
C LEU A 384 -27.17 -10.65 -9.25
N ILE A 385 -27.22 -11.96 -9.08
CA ILE A 385 -26.78 -12.88 -10.12
C ILE A 385 -27.82 -13.00 -11.21
N TRP A 386 -29.11 -13.21 -10.88
CA TRP A 386 -30.13 -13.38 -11.90
C TRP A 386 -30.54 -12.09 -12.58
N ASP A 387 -30.89 -11.09 -11.78
CA ASP A 387 -31.63 -9.92 -12.25
C ASP A 387 -30.68 -8.77 -12.64
N THR A 388 -29.38 -8.89 -12.30
CA THR A 388 -28.35 -7.92 -12.72
C THR A 388 -27.34 -8.56 -13.67
N LEU A 389 -26.58 -9.57 -13.24
CA LEU A 389 -25.52 -10.14 -14.07
C LEU A 389 -26.09 -10.95 -15.25
N LEU A 390 -26.78 -12.05 -14.97
CA LEU A 390 -27.24 -12.97 -16.02
C LEU A 390 -28.25 -12.30 -16.95
N PHE A 391 -29.16 -11.48 -16.42
CA PHE A 391 -30.06 -10.67 -17.24
C PHE A 391 -29.33 -9.76 -18.24
N HIS A 392 -28.21 -9.14 -17.84
CA HIS A 392 -27.38 -8.33 -18.75
C HIS A 392 -26.82 -9.14 -19.93
N HIS A 393 -26.60 -10.44 -19.76
CA HIS A 393 -26.20 -11.37 -20.82
C HIS A 393 -27.40 -12.00 -21.55
N GLY A 394 -28.61 -11.52 -21.32
CA GLY A 394 -29.85 -12.10 -21.88
C GLY A 394 -30.29 -13.41 -21.23
N LEU A 395 -29.69 -13.79 -20.09
CA LEU A 395 -29.93 -15.04 -19.39
C LEU A 395 -30.85 -14.82 -18.18
N GLY A 396 -32.11 -14.52 -18.47
CA GLY A 396 -33.15 -14.36 -17.45
C GLY A 396 -33.58 -15.68 -16.79
N ARG A 397 -34.37 -15.55 -15.71
CA ARG A 397 -34.98 -16.71 -15.03
C ARG A 397 -35.90 -17.49 -15.99
N GLY A 398 -35.83 -18.82 -15.96
CA GLY A 398 -36.63 -19.70 -16.82
C GLY A 398 -35.96 -20.13 -18.12
N GLY A 399 -34.74 -19.66 -18.39
CA GLY A 399 -33.91 -20.11 -19.51
C GLY A 399 -33.17 -21.43 -19.26
N ALA A 400 -32.17 -21.72 -20.10
CA ALA A 400 -31.42 -22.98 -20.06
C ALA A 400 -30.52 -23.17 -18.82
N LEU A 401 -30.33 -22.11 -18.01
CA LEU A 401 -29.57 -22.12 -16.76
C LEU A 401 -30.49 -22.22 -15.56
N ARG A 402 -30.02 -22.92 -14.53
CA ARG A 402 -30.54 -22.85 -13.17
C ARG A 402 -29.37 -22.64 -12.21
N ALA A 403 -29.32 -21.52 -11.52
CA ALA A 403 -28.34 -21.23 -10.48
C ALA A 403 -29.00 -21.43 -9.11
N VAL A 404 -28.42 -22.32 -8.31
CA VAL A 404 -28.83 -22.65 -6.95
C VAL A 404 -27.79 -22.06 -6.00
N PHE A 405 -28.27 -21.28 -5.02
CA PHE A 405 -27.42 -20.62 -4.04
C PHE A 405 -27.32 -21.49 -2.80
N GLN A 406 -26.11 -21.96 -2.52
CA GLN A 406 -25.75 -22.62 -1.29
C GLN A 406 -25.10 -21.57 -0.37
N VAL A 407 -25.73 -21.34 0.77
CA VAL A 407 -25.23 -20.43 1.80
C VAL A 407 -24.55 -21.28 2.89
N PRO A 408 -23.49 -20.79 3.54
CA PRO A 408 -22.81 -21.53 4.59
C PRO A 408 -23.78 -22.10 5.62
N ASP A 409 -23.66 -23.39 5.89
CA ASP A 409 -24.24 -23.98 7.08
C ASP A 409 -23.38 -23.58 8.28
N PHE A 410 -23.98 -22.89 9.26
CA PHE A 410 -23.26 -22.47 10.46
C PHE A 410 -22.83 -23.63 11.36
N GLN A 411 -23.34 -24.84 11.14
CA GLN A 411 -22.92 -26.06 11.83
C GLN A 411 -21.72 -26.74 11.17
N ASP A 412 -21.43 -26.40 9.91
CA ASP A 412 -20.31 -26.95 9.14
C ASP A 412 -19.29 -25.86 8.85
N LEU A 413 -18.18 -25.88 9.60
CA LEU A 413 -17.06 -24.95 9.45
C LEU A 413 -16.36 -25.03 8.08
N THR A 414 -16.67 -26.05 7.27
CA THR A 414 -16.15 -26.22 5.91
C THR A 414 -17.12 -25.69 4.84
N SER A 415 -18.33 -25.28 5.24
CA SER A 415 -19.35 -24.72 4.36
C SER A 415 -19.03 -23.27 4.01
N ASP A 416 -18.90 -22.97 2.71
CA ASP A 416 -18.68 -21.62 2.20
C ASP A 416 -19.79 -21.25 1.20
N PHE A 417 -19.93 -19.96 0.91
CA PHE A 417 -20.87 -19.48 -0.10
C PHE A 417 -20.52 -20.05 -1.47
N ARG A 418 -21.48 -20.73 -2.08
CA ARG A 418 -21.31 -21.31 -3.41
C ARG A 418 -22.56 -21.12 -4.25
N VAL A 419 -22.34 -20.76 -5.50
CA VAL A 419 -23.36 -20.79 -6.54
C VAL A 419 -23.16 -22.08 -7.32
N GLU A 420 -24.11 -22.98 -7.23
CA GLU A 420 -24.16 -24.19 -8.04
C GLU A 420 -24.99 -23.93 -9.28
N VAL A 421 -24.36 -24.08 -10.44
CA VAL A 421 -25.07 -23.96 -11.71
C VAL A 421 -25.52 -25.35 -12.16
N LEU A 422 -26.69 -25.42 -12.78
CA LEU A 422 -27.22 -26.58 -13.47
C LEU A 422 -27.65 -26.14 -14.85
N ILE A 423 -27.25 -26.89 -15.87
CA ILE A 423 -27.61 -26.62 -17.27
C ILE A 423 -28.66 -27.64 -17.69
N SER A 424 -29.76 -27.18 -18.27
CA SER A 424 -30.87 -28.03 -18.72
C SER A 424 -30.43 -29.09 -19.74
N ASN A 425 -31.07 -30.26 -19.70
CA ASN A 425 -30.66 -31.43 -20.49
C ASN A 425 -30.80 -31.27 -22.02
N GLY A 426 -31.51 -30.24 -22.49
CA GLY A 426 -31.75 -29.98 -23.91
C GLY A 426 -30.63 -29.24 -24.65
N VAL A 427 -29.60 -28.74 -23.94
CA VAL A 427 -28.50 -28.00 -24.59
C VAL A 427 -27.39 -28.96 -25.03
N GLN A 428 -27.13 -29.02 -26.34
CA GLN A 428 -26.05 -29.81 -26.97
C GLN A 428 -24.76 -28.99 -27.09
N GLY A 429 -23.59 -29.66 -27.21
CA GLY A 429 -22.28 -28.99 -27.41
C GLY A 429 -21.54 -28.57 -26.13
N ILE A 430 -22.03 -28.95 -24.95
CA ILE A 430 -21.48 -28.55 -23.64
C ILE A 430 -20.72 -29.72 -23.00
N ARG A 431 -19.46 -29.49 -22.60
CA ARG A 431 -18.74 -30.34 -21.62
C ARG A 431 -19.29 -30.05 -20.22
N ARG A 432 -20.47 -30.61 -19.93
CA ARG A 432 -21.32 -30.22 -18.78
C ARG A 432 -20.55 -30.12 -17.47
N ALA A 433 -19.71 -31.09 -17.12
CA ALA A 433 -19.01 -31.07 -15.83
C ALA A 433 -18.00 -29.90 -15.70
N GLU A 434 -17.22 -29.61 -16.74
CA GLU A 434 -16.17 -28.57 -16.71
C GLU A 434 -16.78 -27.17 -16.80
N GLN A 435 -17.69 -26.96 -17.75
CA GLN A 435 -18.31 -25.67 -18.00
C GLN A 435 -19.24 -25.24 -16.87
N THR A 436 -19.98 -26.19 -16.28
CA THR A 436 -20.82 -25.91 -15.11
C THR A 436 -19.96 -25.57 -13.90
N ARG A 437 -18.81 -26.24 -13.71
CA ARG A 437 -17.85 -25.91 -12.65
C ARG A 437 -17.25 -24.53 -12.84
N ALA A 438 -16.84 -24.18 -14.06
CA ALA A 438 -16.28 -22.87 -14.36
C ALA A 438 -17.30 -21.75 -14.13
N LEU A 439 -18.55 -21.92 -14.59
CA LEU A 439 -19.60 -20.92 -14.38
C LEU A 439 -20.01 -20.82 -12.90
N SER A 440 -20.07 -21.94 -12.18
CA SER A 440 -20.29 -21.96 -10.73
C SER A 440 -19.21 -21.19 -9.98
N TRP A 441 -17.94 -21.40 -10.33
CA TRP A 441 -16.82 -20.66 -9.77
C TRP A 441 -16.90 -19.18 -10.11
N PHE A 442 -17.15 -18.84 -11.38
CA PHE A 442 -17.28 -17.47 -11.86
C PHE A 442 -18.35 -16.68 -11.07
N LEU A 443 -19.54 -17.27 -10.89
CA LEU A 443 -20.62 -16.63 -10.13
C LEU A 443 -20.31 -16.54 -8.63
N SER A 444 -19.71 -17.60 -8.05
CA SER A 444 -19.30 -17.59 -6.63
C SER A 444 -18.23 -16.54 -6.36
N SER A 445 -17.32 -16.33 -7.31
CA SER A 445 -16.20 -15.39 -7.22
C SER A 445 -16.63 -13.94 -7.06
N LEU A 446 -17.81 -13.56 -7.57
CA LEU A 446 -18.37 -12.22 -7.35
C LEU A 446 -18.53 -11.89 -5.87
N TYR A 447 -18.92 -12.88 -5.05
CA TYR A 447 -19.02 -12.71 -3.61
C TYR A 447 -17.69 -12.99 -2.91
N LEU A 448 -17.05 -14.13 -3.18
CA LEU A 448 -15.85 -14.59 -2.48
C LEU A 448 -14.67 -13.63 -2.65
N TYR A 449 -14.51 -13.06 -3.85
CA TYR A 449 -13.40 -12.17 -4.21
C TYR A 449 -13.83 -10.73 -4.47
N ARG A 450 -15.00 -10.32 -3.98
CA ARG A 450 -15.57 -8.96 -4.14
C ARG A 450 -14.59 -7.81 -3.89
N GLU A 451 -13.67 -7.94 -2.94
CA GLU A 451 -12.65 -6.91 -2.68
C GLU A 451 -11.60 -6.84 -3.79
N LYS A 452 -11.17 -7.98 -4.32
CA LYS A 452 -10.14 -8.07 -5.38
C LYS A 452 -10.71 -7.70 -6.75
N LEU A 453 -12.00 -7.95 -6.96
CA LEU A 453 -12.76 -7.51 -8.12
C LEU A 453 -13.16 -6.02 -8.05
N GLY A 454 -12.81 -5.31 -6.97
CA GLY A 454 -13.13 -3.88 -6.82
C GLY A 454 -14.62 -3.59 -6.63
N LEU A 455 -15.39 -4.57 -6.14
CA LEU A 455 -16.82 -4.46 -5.83
C LEU A 455 -17.06 -3.96 -4.40
N THR A 456 -16.09 -4.14 -3.51
CA THR A 456 -16.10 -3.54 -2.15
C THR A 456 -14.73 -3.00 -1.77
N THR A 457 -14.68 -1.98 -0.92
CA THR A 457 -13.42 -1.55 -0.30
C THR A 457 -12.95 -2.57 0.73
N PRO A 458 -11.63 -2.80 0.90
CA PRO A 458 -11.11 -3.72 1.90
C PRO A 458 -11.63 -3.40 3.30
N LYS A 459 -11.91 -4.42 4.13
CA LYS A 459 -12.12 -4.22 5.58
C LYS A 459 -10.87 -3.59 6.20
N GLY A 460 -10.85 -2.26 6.25
CA GLY A 460 -9.76 -1.44 6.79
C GLY A 460 -9.89 0.07 6.52
N GLU A 461 -10.67 0.48 5.51
CA GLU A 461 -10.82 1.90 5.13
C GLU A 461 -12.11 2.57 5.68
N GLN A 462 -12.58 2.19 6.86
CA GLN A 462 -13.61 2.94 7.59
C GLN A 462 -13.20 3.12 9.06
N ARG A 463 -12.40 4.16 9.31
CA ARG A 463 -12.37 4.91 10.55
C ARG A 463 -12.14 6.38 10.21
#